data_AF-A0A2V4BCV8-F1
#
_entry.id   AF-A0A2V4BCV8-F1
#
_cell.length_a   1.000
_cell.length_b   1.000
_cell.length_c   1.000
_cell.angle_alpha   90.00
_cell.angle_beta   90.00
_cell.angle_gamma   90.00
#
_symmetry.space_group_name_H-M   'P 1'
#
loop_
_entity.id
_entity.type
_entity.pdbx_description
1 polymer ?
#
loop_
_entity_poly.entity_id
_entity_poly.type
_entity_poly.pdbx_seq_one_letter_code
_entity_poly.pdbx_strand_id
1 'polypeptide(L)'
;MTKLGVSGFIVVTFLAALGALLIPRPAAPEPHAPAAALQGCDWQAEWHGTLGELGEDPAAWSLADSAELEGNAGVAWMDTLTVLVSRDVPCRYLGDVIRHEWMHLQQGRMHGGWGAYEHYGARLEIVADCGSWLLGSAYTPYRDDARTVAFGCTMQDLADARELIRFRSTDG
;
A
#
# COMPACT_ATOMS: atom_id res chain seq x y z
N MET A 1 -44.04 -51.53 49.48
CA MET A 1 -45.44 -51.14 49.26
C MET A 1 -45.45 -49.84 48.49
N THR A 2 -46.28 -49.75 47.44
CA THR A 2 -46.77 -48.54 46.72
C THR A 2 -45.73 -47.61 46.04
N LYS A 3 -45.61 -47.50 44.71
CA LYS A 3 -46.52 -47.09 43.61
C LYS A 3 -46.39 -45.60 43.23
N LEU A 4 -46.09 -45.38 41.93
CA LEU A 4 -46.49 -44.30 41.01
C LEU A 4 -46.07 -42.85 41.36
N GLY A 5 -45.22 -42.23 40.53
CA GLY A 5 -45.63 -41.38 39.40
C GLY A 5 -44.87 -40.04 39.57
N VAL A 6 -44.55 -39.21 38.59
CA VAL A 6 -45.21 -38.88 37.33
C VAL A 6 -44.16 -38.26 36.40
N SER A 7 -44.24 -38.67 35.14
CA SER A 7 -43.84 -38.00 33.90
C SER A 7 -43.59 -36.48 33.98
N GLY A 8 -42.45 -36.05 33.43
CA GLY A 8 -42.20 -34.64 33.15
C GLY A 8 -41.00 -34.44 32.20
N PHE A 9 -41.06 -35.02 31.00
CA PHE A 9 -40.14 -34.65 29.92
C PHE A 9 -40.52 -33.26 29.42
N ILE A 10 -39.83 -32.22 29.88
CA ILE A 10 -39.85 -30.92 29.23
C ILE A 10 -38.90 -31.02 28.04
N VAL A 11 -39.45 -31.30 26.87
CA VAL A 11 -38.76 -31.09 25.60
C VAL A 11 -38.77 -29.59 25.34
N VAL A 12 -37.70 -28.90 25.71
CA VAL A 12 -37.47 -27.52 25.25
C VAL A 12 -36.99 -27.61 23.81
N THR A 13 -37.92 -27.44 22.87
CA THR A 13 -37.62 -27.32 21.45
C THR A 13 -36.95 -25.96 21.21
N PHE A 14 -35.62 -25.94 21.11
CA PHE A 14 -34.91 -24.79 20.58
C PHE A 14 -35.17 -24.71 19.07
N LEU A 15 -36.18 -23.95 18.68
CA LEU A 15 -36.30 -23.40 17.33
C LEU A 15 -35.22 -22.32 17.18
N ALA A 16 -34.00 -22.73 16.84
CA ALA A 16 -33.01 -21.80 16.31
C ALA A 16 -33.44 -21.42 14.89
N ALA A 17 -34.10 -20.28 14.78
CA ALA A 17 -34.36 -19.64 13.50
C ALA A 17 -33.00 -19.38 12.82
N LEU A 18 -32.70 -20.13 11.75
CA LEU A 18 -31.71 -19.71 10.75
C LEU A 18 -32.25 -18.46 10.06
N GLY A 19 -32.07 -17.31 10.72
CA GLY A 19 -32.09 -16.03 10.04
C GLY A 19 -30.85 -15.99 9.15
N ALA A 20 -31.02 -16.29 7.87
CA ALA A 20 -30.04 -15.93 6.86
C ALA A 20 -29.91 -14.41 6.89
N LEU A 21 -28.91 -13.92 7.65
CA LEU A 21 -28.48 -12.54 7.60
C LEU A 21 -28.00 -12.33 6.16
N LEU A 22 -28.84 -11.70 5.34
CA LEU A 22 -28.44 -11.11 4.07
C LEU A 22 -27.52 -9.94 4.40
N ILE A 23 -26.27 -10.23 4.77
CA ILE A 23 -25.22 -9.24 4.77
C ILE A 23 -25.04 -8.86 3.31
N PRO A 24 -25.31 -7.61 2.89
CA PRO A 24 -24.95 -7.18 1.55
C PRO A 24 -23.45 -7.42 1.41
N ARG A 25 -23.08 -8.33 0.51
CA ARG A 25 -21.68 -8.53 0.12
C ARG A 25 -21.20 -7.15 -0.35
N PRO A 26 -20.13 -6.58 0.23
CA PRO A 26 -19.55 -5.36 -0.33
C PRO A 26 -19.31 -5.63 -1.80
N ALA A 27 -19.84 -4.75 -2.66
CA ALA A 27 -19.58 -4.83 -4.08
C ALA A 27 -18.07 -4.96 -4.26
N ALA A 28 -17.64 -5.97 -5.02
CA ALA A 28 -16.26 -5.99 -5.48
C ALA A 28 -16.01 -4.62 -6.14
N PRO A 29 -14.88 -3.94 -5.86
CA PRO A 29 -14.56 -2.70 -6.56
C PRO A 29 -14.69 -2.98 -8.05
N GLU A 30 -15.51 -2.18 -8.73
CA GLU A 30 -15.73 -2.35 -10.16
C GLU A 30 -14.37 -2.31 -10.86
N PRO A 31 -14.11 -3.19 -11.86
CA PRO A 31 -12.91 -3.09 -12.66
C PRO A 31 -12.91 -1.69 -13.28
N HIS A 32 -11.98 -0.85 -12.82
CA HIS A 32 -11.78 0.48 -13.35
C HIS A 32 -11.55 0.32 -14.85
N ALA A 33 -12.47 0.86 -15.65
CA ALA A 33 -12.28 1.00 -17.08
C ALA A 33 -10.87 1.59 -17.33
N PRO A 34 -10.14 1.13 -18.37
CA PRO A 34 -8.80 1.63 -18.67
C PRO A 34 -8.86 3.15 -18.66
N ALA A 35 -8.04 3.75 -17.79
CA ALA A 35 -8.08 5.17 -17.49
C ALA A 35 -8.09 5.96 -18.80
N ALA A 36 -9.23 6.56 -19.12
CA ALA A 36 -9.33 7.48 -20.24
C ALA A 36 -8.23 8.54 -20.06
N ALA A 37 -7.38 8.68 -21.07
CA ALA A 37 -6.31 9.67 -21.12
C ALA A 37 -6.88 11.04 -20.74
N LEU A 38 -6.58 11.49 -19.52
CA LEU A 38 -6.71 12.90 -19.19
C LEU A 38 -5.76 13.63 -20.15
N GLN A 39 -6.34 14.41 -21.07
CA GLN A 39 -5.58 15.20 -22.04
C GLN A 39 -4.53 16.03 -21.30
N GLY A 40 -3.25 15.67 -21.43
CA GLY A 40 -2.13 16.47 -20.92
C GLY A 40 -0.95 15.70 -20.32
N CYS A 41 -1.10 14.42 -19.98
CA CYS A 41 -0.02 13.62 -19.38
C CYS A 41 0.36 12.46 -20.31
N ASP A 42 1.62 12.44 -20.74
CA ASP A 42 2.23 11.31 -21.44
C ASP A 42 2.82 10.37 -20.38
N TRP A 43 2.22 9.19 -20.24
CA TRP A 43 2.59 8.21 -19.21
C TRP A 43 4.05 7.80 -19.30
N GLN A 44 4.56 7.62 -20.53
CA GLN A 44 5.94 7.24 -20.73
C GLN A 44 6.88 8.40 -20.38
N ALA A 45 6.52 9.63 -20.75
CA ALA A 45 7.30 10.80 -20.35
C ALA A 45 7.33 10.98 -18.82
N GLU A 46 6.22 10.77 -18.13
CA GLU A 46 6.12 10.85 -16.66
C GLU A 46 6.95 9.76 -15.97
N TRP A 47 6.93 8.52 -16.51
CA TRP A 47 7.75 7.39 -16.04
C TRP A 47 9.25 7.72 -16.11
N HIS A 48 9.72 8.10 -17.30
CA HIS A 48 11.13 8.41 -17.51
C HIS A 48 11.57 9.69 -16.79
N GLY A 49 10.70 10.70 -16.75
CA GLY A 49 10.94 11.97 -16.08
C GLY A 49 11.12 11.77 -14.57
N THR A 50 10.16 11.10 -13.92
CA THR A 50 10.22 10.88 -12.47
C THR A 50 11.40 10.01 -12.07
N LEU A 51 11.66 8.90 -12.78
CA LEU A 51 12.84 8.05 -12.48
C LEU A 51 14.15 8.80 -12.72
N GLY A 52 14.21 9.64 -13.76
CA GLY A 52 15.35 10.51 -14.05
C GLY A 52 15.61 11.54 -12.94
N GLU A 53 14.58 12.15 -12.37
CA GLU A 53 14.70 13.06 -11.22
C GLU A 53 15.27 12.37 -9.97
N LEU A 54 14.93 11.10 -9.78
CA LEU A 54 15.39 10.27 -8.66
C LEU A 54 16.79 9.67 -8.91
N GLY A 55 17.28 9.73 -10.16
CA GLY A 55 18.55 9.14 -10.58
C GLY A 55 18.50 7.62 -10.75
N GLU A 56 17.31 7.06 -10.99
CA GLU A 56 17.11 5.64 -11.25
C GLU A 56 17.18 5.32 -12.74
N ASP A 57 17.60 4.10 -13.09
CA ASP A 57 17.50 3.59 -14.46
C ASP A 57 16.10 3.01 -14.69
N PRO A 58 15.32 3.54 -15.65
CA PRO A 58 14.02 2.98 -16.03
C PRO A 58 14.05 1.50 -16.40
N ALA A 59 15.17 0.98 -16.90
CA ALA A 59 15.30 -0.44 -17.24
C ALA A 59 15.44 -1.36 -16.01
N ALA A 60 15.78 -0.80 -14.84
CA ALA A 60 15.84 -1.54 -13.58
C ALA A 60 14.46 -1.66 -12.89
N TRP A 61 13.45 -0.93 -13.40
CA TRP A 61 12.10 -0.90 -12.88
C TRP A 61 11.17 -1.69 -13.80
N SER A 62 10.27 -2.47 -13.20
CA SER A 62 9.36 -3.34 -13.96
C SER A 62 7.93 -2.82 -13.95
N LEU A 63 7.19 -3.17 -15.00
CA LEU A 63 5.76 -2.91 -15.10
C LEU A 63 5.00 -4.23 -14.97
N ALA A 64 3.86 -4.18 -14.29
CA ALA A 64 2.97 -5.32 -14.10
C ALA A 64 1.51 -4.88 -14.23
N ASP A 65 0.61 -5.84 -14.41
CA ASP A 65 -0.83 -5.52 -14.37
C ASP A 65 -1.29 -5.40 -12.92
N SER A 66 -2.29 -4.56 -12.64
CA SER A 66 -2.78 -4.36 -11.25
C SER A 66 -3.19 -5.66 -10.55
N ALA A 67 -3.72 -6.64 -11.30
CA ALA A 67 -4.08 -7.96 -10.80
C ALA A 67 -2.86 -8.78 -10.32
N GLU A 68 -1.70 -8.60 -10.94
CA GLU A 68 -0.44 -9.25 -10.53
C GLU A 68 0.11 -8.64 -9.24
N LEU A 69 -0.28 -7.39 -8.94
CA LEU A 69 0.10 -6.65 -7.73
C LEU A 69 -0.99 -6.69 -6.65
N GLU A 70 -1.95 -7.61 -6.74
CA GLU A 70 -3.06 -7.74 -5.77
C GLU A 70 -3.89 -6.45 -5.61
N GLY A 71 -3.96 -5.63 -6.67
CA GLY A 71 -4.67 -4.35 -6.69
C GLY A 71 -3.83 -3.15 -6.23
N ASN A 72 -2.56 -3.34 -5.86
CA ASN A 72 -1.67 -2.24 -5.50
C ASN A 72 -1.21 -1.45 -6.75
N ALA A 73 -0.96 -0.16 -6.56
CA ALA A 73 -0.47 0.73 -7.62
C ALA A 73 1.04 0.51 -7.89
N GLY A 74 1.80 0.10 -6.87
CA GLY A 74 3.20 -0.28 -6.93
C GLY A 74 3.53 -1.24 -5.78
N VAL A 75 4.65 -1.94 -5.92
CA VAL A 75 5.24 -2.79 -4.88
C VAL A 75 6.76 -2.74 -5.00
N ALA A 76 7.43 -2.42 -3.89
CA ALA A 76 8.87 -2.55 -3.75
C ALA A 76 9.25 -3.74 -2.85
N TRP A 77 9.92 -4.74 -3.42
CA TRP A 77 10.54 -5.82 -2.65
C TRP A 77 11.95 -5.41 -2.25
N MET A 78 12.08 -4.95 -1.00
CA MET A 78 13.35 -4.45 -0.46
C MET A 78 14.45 -5.51 -0.36
N ASP A 79 14.11 -6.79 -0.20
CA ASP A 79 15.10 -7.89 -0.14
C ASP A 79 15.83 -8.11 -1.47
N THR A 80 15.10 -7.99 -2.57
CA THR A 80 15.63 -8.17 -3.93
C THR A 80 15.87 -6.85 -4.64
N LEU A 81 15.62 -5.73 -3.96
CA LEU A 81 15.69 -4.37 -4.50
C LEU A 81 14.95 -4.23 -5.84
N THR A 82 13.79 -4.87 -5.93
CA THR A 82 12.97 -4.91 -7.15
C THR A 82 11.73 -4.06 -6.96
N VAL A 83 11.37 -3.26 -7.97
CA VAL A 83 10.16 -2.45 -7.94
C VAL A 83 9.28 -2.73 -9.14
N LEU A 84 8.00 -2.97 -8.88
CA LEU A 84 6.96 -3.12 -9.89
C LEU A 84 5.94 -1.99 -9.72
N VAL A 85 5.55 -1.40 -10.84
CA VAL A 85 4.47 -0.40 -10.89
C VAL A 85 3.37 -0.89 -11.82
N SER A 86 2.12 -0.71 -11.41
CA SER A 86 0.98 -1.11 -12.22
C SER A 86 0.88 -0.26 -13.50
N ARG A 87 0.66 -0.91 -14.65
CA ARG A 87 0.37 -0.23 -15.93
C ARG A 87 -0.95 0.55 -15.90
N ASP A 88 -1.84 0.20 -14.97
CA ASP A 88 -3.17 0.80 -14.86
C ASP A 88 -3.16 2.10 -14.05
N VAL A 89 -2.01 2.48 -13.45
CA VAL A 89 -1.88 3.72 -12.70
C VAL A 89 -2.20 4.92 -13.62
N PRO A 90 -3.22 5.73 -13.28
CA PRO A 90 -3.50 6.93 -14.05
C PRO A 90 -2.28 7.85 -14.07
N CYS A 91 -1.94 8.39 -15.24
CA CYS A 91 -0.72 9.17 -15.46
C CYS A 91 -0.47 10.26 -14.40
N ARG A 92 -1.54 10.95 -13.95
CA ARG A 92 -1.47 11.99 -12.90
C ARG A 92 -0.96 11.51 -11.52
N TYR A 93 -0.97 10.21 -11.26
CA TYR A 93 -0.52 9.59 -10.01
C TYR A 93 0.77 8.80 -10.20
N LEU A 94 1.25 8.65 -11.43
CA LEU A 94 2.41 7.80 -11.71
C LEU A 94 3.65 8.29 -10.98
N GLY A 95 3.91 9.60 -11.03
CA GLY A 95 5.02 10.20 -10.30
C GLY A 95 4.91 10.05 -8.77
N ASP A 96 3.69 10.06 -8.22
CA ASP A 96 3.47 9.87 -6.77
C ASP A 96 3.81 8.42 -6.36
N VAL A 97 3.33 7.44 -7.12
CA VAL A 97 3.60 6.01 -6.89
C VAL A 97 5.09 5.72 -7.01
N ILE A 98 5.76 6.21 -8.08
CA ILE A 98 7.20 5.99 -8.27
C ILE A 98 8.00 6.55 -7.09
N ARG A 99 7.68 7.77 -6.64
CA ARG A 99 8.38 8.38 -5.49
C ARG A 99 8.14 7.62 -4.19
N HIS A 100 6.94 7.08 -3.98
CA HIS A 100 6.63 6.22 -2.84
C HIS A 100 7.45 4.92 -2.86
N GLU A 101 7.40 4.16 -3.97
CA GLU A 101 8.16 2.91 -4.08
C GLU A 101 9.67 3.13 -4.04
N TRP A 102 10.15 4.27 -4.55
CA TRP A 102 11.55 4.64 -4.45
C TRP A 102 11.99 4.82 -2.99
N MET A 103 11.12 5.35 -2.13
CA MET A 103 11.42 5.44 -0.70
C MET A 103 11.56 4.06 -0.06
N HIS A 104 10.72 3.08 -0.40
CA HIS A 104 10.91 1.70 0.03
C HIS A 104 12.22 1.10 -0.48
N LEU A 105 12.56 1.36 -1.76
CA LEU A 105 13.84 0.93 -2.31
C LEU A 105 15.02 1.51 -1.53
N GLN A 106 14.97 2.78 -1.13
CA GLN A 106 15.98 3.40 -0.28
C GLN A 106 16.03 2.79 1.12
N GLN A 107 14.88 2.44 1.72
CA GLN A 107 14.81 1.74 3.00
C GLN A 107 15.55 0.40 2.90
N GLY A 108 15.28 -0.37 1.84
CA GLY A 108 15.96 -1.63 1.55
C GLY A 108 17.46 -1.46 1.35
N ARG A 109 17.89 -0.46 0.55
CA ARG A 109 19.32 -0.21 0.30
C ARG A 109 20.06 0.21 1.57
N MET A 110 19.47 1.05 2.41
CA MET A 110 20.10 1.57 3.63
C MET A 110 20.22 0.51 4.72
N HIS A 111 19.20 -0.34 4.89
CA HIS A 111 19.10 -1.27 6.02
C HIS A 111 19.25 -2.74 5.63
N GLY A 112 19.59 -3.04 4.38
CA GLY A 112 19.90 -4.40 3.92
C GLY A 112 18.66 -5.28 3.70
N GLY A 113 17.68 -4.77 2.96
CA GLY A 113 16.44 -5.50 2.64
C GLY A 113 15.57 -5.67 3.88
N TRP A 114 15.52 -6.90 4.42
CA TRP A 114 14.69 -7.27 5.56
C TRP A 114 14.93 -6.38 6.79
N GLY A 115 16.17 -5.91 6.98
CA GLY A 115 16.49 -4.99 8.07
C GLY A 115 15.69 -3.69 8.04
N ALA A 116 15.13 -3.29 6.89
CA ALA A 116 14.20 -2.17 6.82
C ALA A 116 12.90 -2.43 7.59
N TYR A 117 12.33 -3.65 7.51
CA TYR A 117 11.13 -4.01 8.28
C TYR A 117 11.41 -4.02 9.78
N GLU A 118 12.59 -4.50 10.19
CA GLU A 118 13.01 -4.47 11.60
C GLU A 118 13.22 -3.04 12.10
N HIS A 119 13.79 -2.17 11.26
CA HIS A 119 14.09 -0.79 11.61
C HIS A 119 12.83 0.08 11.72
N TYR A 120 11.95 0.06 10.71
CA TYR A 120 10.78 0.95 10.66
C TYR A 120 9.52 0.33 11.27
N GLY A 121 9.37 -1.00 11.23
CA GLY A 121 8.17 -1.70 11.69
C GLY A 121 6.90 -1.09 11.09
N ALA A 122 5.94 -0.75 11.94
CA ALA A 122 4.67 -0.14 11.53
C ALA A 122 4.81 1.25 10.88
N ARG A 123 5.99 1.88 10.95
CA ARG A 123 6.25 3.20 10.34
C ARG A 123 6.78 3.13 8.91
N LEU A 124 6.95 1.92 8.36
CA LEU A 124 7.54 1.71 7.05
C LEU A 124 6.82 2.52 5.94
N GLU A 125 5.51 2.39 5.87
CA GLU A 125 4.63 3.08 4.91
C GLU A 125 4.57 4.60 5.15
N ILE A 126 4.41 5.03 6.41
CA ILE A 126 4.31 6.47 6.71
C ILE A 126 5.63 7.20 6.41
N VAL A 127 6.78 6.56 6.63
CA VAL A 127 8.09 7.13 6.27
C VAL A 127 8.23 7.24 4.75
N ALA A 128 7.78 6.24 3.99
CA ALA A 128 7.78 6.28 2.53
C ALA A 128 6.91 7.43 2.00
N ASP A 129 5.70 7.59 2.54
CA ASP A 129 4.81 8.71 2.19
C ASP A 129 5.34 10.08 2.59
N CYS A 130 5.96 10.19 3.76
CA CYS A 130 6.59 11.45 4.17
C CYS A 130 7.76 11.82 3.25
N GLY A 131 8.53 10.83 2.80
CA GLY A 131 9.60 11.01 1.82
C GLY A 131 9.08 11.38 0.44
N SER A 132 8.08 10.66 -0.07
CA SER A 132 7.49 10.93 -1.38
C SER A 132 6.87 12.34 -1.41
N TRP A 133 6.22 12.78 -0.32
CA TRP A 133 5.73 14.15 -0.17
C TRP A 133 6.86 15.19 -0.19
N LEU A 134 7.97 14.94 0.52
CA LEU A 134 9.15 15.83 0.49
C LEU A 134 9.78 15.92 -0.91
N LEU A 135 9.62 14.88 -1.72
CA LEU A 135 10.05 14.81 -3.13
C LEU A 135 9.02 15.39 -4.11
N GLY A 136 7.91 15.95 -3.62
CA GLY A 136 6.92 16.66 -4.43
C GLY A 136 5.64 15.90 -4.73
N SER A 137 5.45 14.70 -4.16
CA SER A 137 4.21 13.93 -4.38
C SER A 137 3.00 14.65 -3.80
N ALA A 138 1.90 14.68 -4.56
CA ALA A 138 0.66 15.34 -4.16
C ALA A 138 -0.30 14.37 -3.44
N TYR A 139 -0.26 13.09 -3.81
CA TYR A 139 -1.06 12.03 -3.22
C TYR A 139 -0.18 11.12 -2.35
N THR A 140 -0.48 11.05 -1.04
CA THR A 140 0.29 10.27 -0.06
C THR A 140 -0.68 9.62 0.94
N PRO A 141 -1.27 8.45 0.63
CA PRO A 141 -2.42 7.90 1.36
C PRO A 141 -2.22 7.74 2.86
N TYR A 142 -1.13 7.13 3.30
CA TYR A 142 -0.83 6.91 4.71
C TYR A 142 -0.61 8.23 5.45
N ARG A 143 0.07 9.19 4.82
CA ARG A 143 0.22 10.54 5.38
C ARG A 143 -1.11 11.29 5.41
N ASP A 144 -1.90 11.23 4.34
CA ASP A 144 -3.17 11.94 4.22
C ASP A 144 -4.22 11.37 5.18
N ASP A 145 -4.24 10.05 5.37
CA ASP A 145 -5.06 9.37 6.38
C ASP A 145 -4.58 9.72 7.79
N ALA A 146 -3.27 9.72 8.05
CA ALA A 146 -2.72 10.11 9.34
C ALA A 146 -3.09 11.55 9.71
N ARG A 147 -3.16 12.49 8.76
CA ARG A 147 -3.63 13.87 9.02
C ARG A 147 -5.03 13.94 9.62
N THR A 148 -5.87 12.94 9.38
CA THR A 148 -7.22 12.89 9.94
C THR A 148 -7.25 12.50 11.42
N VAL A 149 -6.16 11.93 11.95
CA VAL A 149 -6.05 11.44 13.35
C VAL A 149 -4.95 12.11 14.19
N ALA A 150 -3.83 12.55 13.58
CA ALA A 150 -2.83 13.48 14.12
C ALA A 150 -1.72 13.71 13.06
N PHE A 151 -1.24 14.96 12.91
CA PHE A 151 -0.11 15.41 12.06
C PHE A 151 0.51 14.34 11.13
N GLY A 152 0.18 14.36 9.85
CA GLY A 152 0.48 13.29 8.87
C GLY A 152 1.93 12.80 8.75
N CYS A 153 2.90 13.51 9.33
CA CYS A 153 4.25 13.00 9.56
C CYS A 153 4.70 13.46 10.95
N THR A 154 5.25 12.55 11.76
CA THR A 154 5.94 12.93 12.99
C THR A 154 7.31 13.55 12.68
N MET A 155 7.94 14.17 13.69
CA MET A 155 9.32 14.66 13.55
C MET A 155 10.31 13.54 13.22
N GLN A 156 10.06 12.33 13.73
CA GLN A 156 10.89 11.17 13.45
C GLN A 156 10.70 10.70 12.00
N ASP A 157 9.45 10.63 11.50
CA ASP A 157 9.19 10.24 10.10
C ASP A 157 9.88 11.19 9.11
N LEU A 158 9.83 12.50 9.39
CA LEU A 158 10.51 13.50 8.58
C LEU A 158 12.05 13.48 8.73
N ALA A 159 12.59 12.97 9.83
CA ALA A 159 14.03 12.82 10.00
C ALA A 159 14.52 11.64 9.15
N ASP A 160 13.87 10.48 9.32
CA ASP A 160 14.17 9.24 8.62
C ASP A 160 14.00 9.41 7.10
N ALA A 161 12.90 10.02 6.65
CA ALA A 161 12.65 10.30 5.24
C ALA A 161 13.75 11.18 4.61
N ARG A 162 14.23 12.21 5.32
CA ARG A 162 15.33 13.06 4.83
C ARG A 162 16.67 12.33 4.80
N GLU A 163 16.89 11.40 5.73
CA GLU A 163 18.07 10.55 5.71
C GLU A 163 18.08 9.65 4.48
N LEU A 164 16.95 8.96 4.21
CA LEU A 164 16.74 8.12 3.03
C LEU A 164 16.92 8.89 1.71
N ILE A 165 16.41 10.12 1.61
CA ILE A 165 16.58 10.98 0.41
C ILE A 165 18.05 11.31 0.16
N ARG A 166 18.84 11.53 1.22
CA ARG A 166 20.27 11.85 1.11
C ARG A 166 21.15 10.63 0.92
N PHE A 167 20.64 9.44 1.23
CA PHE A 167 21.37 8.21 1.12
C PHE A 167 21.73 7.90 -0.34
N ARG A 168 23.01 7.57 -0.54
CA ARG A 168 23.54 7.07 -1.81
C ARG A 168 24.17 5.72 -1.50
N SER A 169 23.69 4.68 -2.18
CA SER A 169 24.34 3.37 -2.12
C SER A 169 25.81 3.53 -2.55
N THR A 170 26.74 2.98 -1.77
CA THR A 170 28.17 2.96 -2.14
C THR A 170 28.48 1.90 -3.18
N ASP A 171 27.52 1.03 -3.48
CA ASP A 171 27.69 -0.14 -4.32
C ASP A 171 26.90 0.12 -5.62
N GLY A 172 27.64 0.55 -6.65
CA GLY A 172 27.18 0.64 -8.03
C GLY A 172 27.68 -0.54 -8.86
#